data_AF-A0AAF0L961-F1
#
_entry.id   AF-A0AAF0L961-F1
#
_cell.length_a   1.000
_cell.length_b   1.000
_cell.length_c   1.000
_cell.angle_alpha   90.00
_cell.angle_beta   90.00
_cell.angle_gamma   90.00
#
_symmetry.space_group_name_H-M   'P 1'
#
loop_
_entity.id
_entity.type
_entity.pdbx_description
1 polymer ?
#
loop_
_entity_poly.entity_id
_entity_poly.type
_entity_poly.pdbx_seq_one_letter_code
_entity_poly.pdbx_strand_id
1 'polypeptide(L)'
;METITVHQRWTGPDTGPFAAWVADRASADPTHCVRVDAVGRDPSGRLVVCAESLRGTRLPDALDRIGVPTVGVAVTLTVPLIELAAQARSGAIVLGDARADDVLVDDAGLTVLVDHPPDADVDGHGVDRYGLGQRDADASARDARTRCGPSGGRGRPRQASTSSAALSASAAPSAASRSSQAPGATALLFAVRAVWERVDPREPCRAAIDRAVAEAVDGADADVLRLLEVVRATGPPRPVRWDPPRDDFVFVAPQEPASPGLAGVLRQFVEDGVRVGGAVRVPMRRLLVGAVVLAGVVAAGVFALRGPG
;
A
#
# COMPACT_ATOMS: atom_id res chain seq x y z
N MET A 1 10.98 -11.23 12.01
CA MET A 1 10.34 -9.90 12.15
C MET A 1 9.84 -9.57 10.76
N GLU A 2 8.56 -9.31 10.61
CA GLU A 2 7.91 -9.31 9.31
C GLU A 2 7.97 -7.91 8.70
N THR A 3 8.97 -7.66 7.86
CA THR A 3 8.90 -6.55 6.92
C THR A 3 7.69 -6.83 6.03
N ILE A 4 6.68 -5.97 6.11
CA ILE A 4 5.49 -6.18 5.32
C ILE A 4 5.77 -5.63 3.94
N THR A 5 5.59 -6.48 2.94
CA THR A 5 5.46 -6.04 1.55
C THR A 5 3.97 -5.87 1.29
N VAL A 6 3.51 -4.63 1.19
CA VAL A 6 2.09 -4.36 0.95
C VAL A 6 1.85 -4.34 -0.56
N HIS A 7 1.27 -5.42 -1.08
CA HIS A 7 0.72 -5.44 -2.43
C HIS A 7 -0.76 -5.11 -2.36
N GLN A 8 -1.12 -3.90 -2.80
CA GLN A 8 -2.50 -3.47 -2.82
C GLN A 8 -2.97 -3.28 -4.26
N ARG A 9 -4.05 -3.98 -4.56
CA ARG A 9 -4.81 -3.82 -5.79
C ARG A 9 -6.20 -3.34 -5.44
N TRP A 10 -6.62 -2.27 -6.09
CA TRP A 10 -7.92 -1.66 -5.89
C TRP A 10 -8.66 -1.53 -7.21
N THR A 11 -9.97 -1.70 -7.17
CA THR A 11 -10.85 -1.49 -8.33
C THR A 11 -11.89 -0.42 -7.98
N GLY A 12 -12.13 0.54 -8.88
CA GLY A 12 -13.02 1.67 -8.59
C GLY A 12 -13.50 2.41 -9.83
N PRO A 13 -14.45 3.36 -9.68
CA PRO A 13 -14.94 4.16 -10.79
C PRO A 13 -13.81 5.00 -11.42
N ASP A 14 -13.93 5.30 -12.72
CA ASP A 14 -12.97 6.14 -13.45
C ASP A 14 -13.23 7.66 -13.33
N THR A 15 -14.15 8.02 -12.45
CA THR A 15 -14.53 9.40 -12.12
C THR A 15 -14.76 9.52 -10.61
N GLY A 16 -14.86 10.76 -10.11
CA GLY A 16 -15.16 11.02 -8.70
C GLY A 16 -13.96 10.81 -7.76
N PRO A 17 -14.22 10.58 -6.45
CA PRO A 17 -13.18 10.52 -5.42
C PRO A 17 -12.12 9.45 -5.67
N PHE A 18 -12.49 8.26 -6.15
CA PHE A 18 -11.53 7.20 -6.47
C PHE A 18 -10.54 7.67 -7.56
N ALA A 19 -11.03 8.23 -8.66
CA ALA A 19 -10.18 8.71 -9.75
C ALA A 19 -9.29 9.89 -9.33
N ALA A 20 -9.78 10.78 -8.46
CA ALA A 20 -8.97 11.85 -7.88
C ALA A 20 -7.85 11.29 -6.98
N TRP A 21 -8.17 10.33 -6.11
CA TRP A 21 -7.18 9.62 -5.30
C TRP A 21 -6.10 8.96 -6.18
N VAL A 22 -6.49 8.30 -7.28
CA VAL A 22 -5.53 7.70 -8.23
C VAL A 22 -4.63 8.77 -8.86
N ALA A 23 -5.21 9.90 -9.27
CA ALA A 23 -4.45 11.00 -9.86
C ALA A 23 -3.42 11.57 -8.87
N ASP A 24 -3.83 11.77 -7.62
CA ASP A 24 -2.93 12.23 -6.56
C ASP A 24 -1.77 11.26 -6.36
N ARG A 25 -2.03 9.95 -6.26
CA ARG A 25 -0.99 8.92 -6.05
C ARG A 25 -0.14 8.60 -7.28
N ALA A 26 -0.60 8.95 -8.47
CA ALA A 26 0.18 8.86 -9.71
C ALA A 26 1.09 10.09 -9.90
N SER A 27 0.83 11.20 -9.22
CA SER A 27 1.69 12.38 -9.26
C SER A 27 3.02 12.13 -8.54
N ALA A 28 4.05 12.92 -8.88
CA ALA A 28 5.39 12.78 -8.30
C ALA A 28 5.53 13.42 -6.91
N ASP A 29 4.55 14.21 -6.48
CA ASP A 29 4.66 15.11 -5.32
C ASP A 29 4.35 14.48 -3.95
N PRO A 30 3.37 13.56 -3.78
CA PRO A 30 3.07 13.04 -2.44
C PRO A 30 4.11 12.01 -2.01
N THR A 31 5.13 12.49 -1.30
CA THR A 31 6.27 11.69 -0.81
C THR A 31 5.88 10.77 0.37
N HIS A 32 4.78 11.09 1.05
CA HIS A 32 4.36 10.42 2.30
C HIS A 32 3.11 9.55 2.13
N CYS A 33 2.73 9.26 0.89
CA CYS A 33 1.61 8.41 0.55
C CYS A 33 2.08 7.27 -0.33
N VAL A 34 1.39 6.13 -0.27
CA VAL A 34 1.63 5.05 -1.21
C VAL A 34 1.41 5.54 -2.63
N ARG A 35 2.39 5.26 -3.50
CA ARG A 35 2.35 5.63 -4.91
C ARG A 35 1.63 4.57 -5.71
N VAL A 36 1.09 4.99 -6.85
CA VAL A 36 0.54 4.06 -7.84
C VAL A 36 1.63 3.64 -8.82
N ASP A 37 1.85 2.33 -8.91
CA ASP A 37 2.81 1.72 -9.83
C ASP A 37 2.19 1.51 -11.21
N ALA A 38 0.95 1.03 -11.26
CA ALA A 38 0.24 0.79 -12.51
C ALA A 38 -1.26 1.11 -12.41
N VAL A 39 -1.81 1.65 -13.49
CA VAL A 39 -3.25 1.87 -13.68
C VAL A 39 -3.68 1.20 -14.98
N GLY A 40 -4.77 0.46 -14.92
CA GLY A 40 -5.43 -0.14 -16.07
C GLY A 40 -6.94 0.03 -16.00
N ARG A 41 -7.63 -0.60 -16.95
CA ARG A 41 -9.09 -0.72 -16.94
C ARG A 41 -9.49 -2.18 -17.00
N ASP A 42 -10.53 -2.53 -16.27
CA ASP A 42 -11.18 -3.84 -16.41
C ASP A 42 -12.15 -3.85 -17.62
N PRO A 43 -12.73 -5.01 -17.99
CA PRO A 43 -13.69 -5.09 -19.09
C PRO A 43 -14.98 -4.30 -18.88
N SER A 44 -15.30 -3.92 -17.63
CA SER A 44 -16.46 -3.07 -17.30
C SER A 44 -16.15 -1.57 -17.45
N GLY A 45 -14.90 -1.22 -17.77
CA GLY A 45 -14.44 0.15 -17.94
C GLY A 45 -13.97 0.81 -16.65
N ARG A 46 -13.99 0.10 -15.52
CA ARG A 46 -13.56 0.60 -14.20
C ARG A 46 -12.04 0.64 -14.11
N LEU A 47 -11.52 1.53 -13.28
CA LEU A 47 -10.08 1.61 -13.03
C LEU A 47 -9.63 0.45 -12.15
N VAL A 48 -8.52 -0.17 -12.54
CA VAL A 48 -7.77 -1.13 -11.73
C VAL A 48 -6.43 -0.51 -11.41
N VAL A 49 -6.09 -0.44 -10.14
CA VAL A 49 -4.93 0.27 -9.64
C VAL A 49 -4.06 -0.68 -8.85
N CYS A 50 -2.78 -0.72 -9.18
CA CYS A 50 -1.76 -1.43 -8.42
C CYS A 50 -0.88 -0.39 -7.72
N ALA A 51 -0.86 -0.43 -6.39
CA ALA A 51 0.03 0.38 -5.59
C ALA A 51 1.47 -0.16 -5.62
N GLU A 52 2.44 0.73 -5.46
CA GLU A 52 3.85 0.38 -5.32
C GLU A 52 4.05 -0.52 -4.09
N SER A 53 4.93 -1.50 -4.25
CA SER A 53 5.31 -2.42 -3.20
C SER A 53 6.20 -1.72 -2.17
N LEU A 54 5.60 -1.26 -1.07
CA LEU A 54 6.33 -0.63 0.02
C LEU A 54 6.92 -1.66 0.99
N ARG A 55 8.12 -1.37 1.48
CA ARG A 55 8.75 -2.04 2.62
C ARG A 55 8.72 -1.10 3.81
N GLY A 56 8.16 -1.55 4.92
CA GLY A 56 8.13 -0.78 6.15
C GLY A 56 7.57 -1.57 7.31
N THR A 57 7.72 -0.99 8.50
CA THR A 57 7.12 -1.49 9.75
C THR A 57 5.89 -0.66 10.07
N ARG A 58 4.76 -1.27 10.44
CA ARG A 58 3.58 -0.50 10.84
C ARG A 58 3.89 0.41 12.02
N LEU A 59 3.28 1.59 12.08
CA LEU A 59 3.57 2.57 13.10
C LEU A 59 3.40 2.02 14.53
N PRO A 60 2.35 1.24 14.88
CA PRO A 60 2.26 0.64 16.21
C PRO A 60 3.44 -0.30 16.52
N ASP A 61 3.81 -1.16 15.58
CA ASP A 61 4.92 -2.11 15.72
C ASP A 61 6.28 -1.39 15.80
N ALA A 62 6.44 -0.30 15.03
CA ALA A 62 7.58 0.59 15.04
C ALA A 62 7.74 1.29 16.41
N LEU A 63 6.64 1.78 16.97
CA LEU A 63 6.64 2.41 18.30
C LEU A 63 6.94 1.40 19.41
N ASP A 64 6.44 0.17 19.29
CA ASP A 64 6.78 -0.91 20.23
C ASP A 64 8.27 -1.25 20.19
N ARG A 65 8.89 -1.18 19.00
CA ARG A 65 10.33 -1.37 18.81
C ARG A 65 11.17 -0.20 19.35
N ILE A 66 10.74 1.03 19.09
CA ILE A 66 11.43 2.25 19.56
C ILE A 66 11.32 2.37 21.09
N GLY A 67 10.21 1.92 21.67
CA GLY A 67 9.90 2.08 23.09
C GLY A 67 9.48 3.51 23.40
N VAL A 68 10.39 4.30 23.97
CA VAL A 68 10.17 5.71 24.34
C VAL A 68 10.92 6.61 23.35
N PRO A 69 10.25 7.15 22.31
CA PRO A 69 10.89 8.05 21.38
C PRO A 69 11.35 9.33 22.06
N THR A 70 12.50 9.86 21.63
CA THR A 70 12.91 11.23 21.98
C THR A 70 12.02 12.24 21.27
N VAL A 71 11.95 13.48 21.77
CA VAL A 71 11.20 14.59 21.13
C VAL A 71 11.57 14.71 19.64
N GLY A 72 12.86 14.72 19.31
CA GLY A 72 13.30 14.86 17.92
C GLY A 72 12.90 13.68 17.01
N VAL A 73 12.81 12.46 17.54
CA VAL A 73 12.29 11.30 16.80
C VAL A 73 10.79 11.43 16.59
N ALA A 74 10.04 11.86 17.61
CA ALA A 74 8.62 12.10 17.48
C ALA A 74 8.32 13.21 16.46
N VAL A 75 9.12 14.28 16.40
CA VAL A 75 9.04 15.32 15.36
C VAL A 75 9.21 14.70 13.97
N THR A 76 10.25 13.88 13.76
CA THR A 76 10.50 13.21 12.47
C THR A 76 9.33 12.33 12.04
N LEU A 77 8.75 11.56 12.95
CA LEU A 77 7.64 10.66 12.64
C LEU A 77 6.33 11.40 12.37
N THR A 78 6.09 12.53 13.04
CA THR A 78 4.77 13.19 13.05
C THR A 78 4.63 14.36 12.08
N VAL A 79 5.72 15.08 11.75
CA VAL A 79 5.64 16.21 10.81
C VAL A 79 5.04 15.80 9.45
N PRO A 80 5.47 14.71 8.79
CA PRO A 80 4.87 14.29 7.54
C PRO A 80 3.37 13.95 7.64
N LEU A 81 2.95 13.34 8.77
CA LEU A 81 1.56 12.99 9.01
C LEU A 81 0.68 14.23 9.18
N ILE A 82 1.18 15.25 9.86
CA ILE A 82 0.46 16.51 10.08
C ILE A 82 0.38 17.30 8.77
N GLU A 83 1.44 17.32 7.97
CA GLU A 83 1.45 17.95 6.64
C GLU A 83 0.42 17.31 5.70
N LEU A 84 0.38 15.97 5.64
CA LEU A 84 -0.64 15.26 4.88
C LEU A 84 -2.06 15.54 5.39
N ALA A 85 -2.26 15.59 6.71
CA ALA A 85 -3.56 15.92 7.27
C ALA A 85 -4.01 17.36 6.89
N ALA A 86 -3.08 18.32 6.87
CA ALA A 86 -3.35 19.68 6.43
C ALA A 86 -3.68 19.76 4.93
N GLN A 87 -2.91 19.04 4.09
CA GLN A 87 -3.20 18.94 2.65
C GLN A 87 -4.58 18.34 2.41
N ALA A 88 -4.93 17.27 3.13
CA ALA A 88 -6.22 16.60 2.99
C ALA A 88 -7.40 17.51 3.36
N ARG A 89 -7.28 18.23 4.47
CA ARG A 89 -8.32 19.15 4.94
C ARG A 89 -8.52 20.35 4.02
N SER A 90 -7.43 20.89 3.47
CA SER A 90 -7.50 21.96 2.46
C SER A 90 -8.02 21.50 1.09
N GLY A 91 -8.21 20.19 0.89
CA GLY A 91 -8.62 19.61 -0.39
C GLY A 91 -7.50 19.55 -1.42
N ALA A 92 -6.24 19.74 -1.02
CA ALA A 92 -5.06 19.65 -1.89
C ALA A 92 -4.70 18.19 -2.24
N ILE A 93 -5.16 17.23 -1.43
CA ILE A 93 -5.04 15.80 -1.70
C ILE A 93 -6.31 15.08 -1.22
N VAL A 94 -6.74 14.06 -1.95
CA VAL A 94 -7.81 13.15 -1.53
C VAL A 94 -7.19 12.02 -0.73
N LEU A 95 -7.57 11.93 0.55
CA LEU A 95 -7.30 10.75 1.38
C LEU A 95 -8.57 9.91 1.49
N GLY A 96 -8.38 8.60 1.42
CA GLY A 96 -9.42 7.65 1.75
C GLY A 96 -9.43 7.34 3.25
N ASP A 97 -9.98 6.19 3.60
CA ASP A 97 -10.05 5.75 4.99
C ASP A 97 -8.75 5.07 5.42
N ALA A 98 -8.35 5.25 6.68
CA ALA A 98 -7.13 4.65 7.21
C ALA A 98 -7.27 4.21 8.67
N ARG A 99 -6.38 3.32 9.06
CA ARG A 99 -6.13 2.86 10.43
C ARG A 99 -4.72 3.25 10.84
N ALA A 100 -4.41 3.15 12.13
CA ALA A 100 -3.04 3.32 12.60
C ALA A 100 -2.07 2.31 11.95
N ASP A 101 -2.57 1.10 11.66
CA ASP A 101 -1.82 0.03 10.98
C ASP A 101 -1.51 0.33 9.50
N ASP A 102 -2.22 1.29 8.90
CA ASP A 102 -2.02 1.72 7.51
C ASP A 102 -0.93 2.80 7.40
N VAL A 103 -0.37 3.28 8.52
CA VAL A 103 0.82 4.14 8.53
C VAL A 103 2.05 3.25 8.69
N LEU A 104 2.91 3.25 7.70
CA LEU A 104 4.19 2.55 7.72
C LEU A 104 5.31 3.52 8.08
N VAL A 105 6.35 2.99 8.71
CA VAL A 105 7.65 3.63 8.87
C VAL A 105 8.64 2.83 8.04
N ASP A 106 9.24 3.46 7.04
CA ASP A 106 10.19 2.82 6.15
C ASP A 106 11.57 2.63 6.82
N ASP A 107 12.51 2.04 6.09
CA ASP A 107 13.87 1.79 6.59
C ASP A 107 14.68 3.08 6.81
N ALA A 108 14.29 4.20 6.19
CA ALA A 108 14.86 5.52 6.42
C ALA A 108 14.26 6.24 7.64
N GLY A 109 13.21 5.68 8.24
CA GLY A 109 12.48 6.29 9.35
C GLY A 109 11.42 7.29 8.92
N LEU A 110 11.06 7.35 7.64
CA LEU A 110 10.02 8.20 7.11
C LEU A 110 8.66 7.51 7.23
N THR A 111 7.63 8.29 7.52
CA THR A 111 6.26 7.80 7.57
C THR A 111 5.60 7.86 6.20
N VAL A 112 4.90 6.77 5.85
CA VAL A 112 4.15 6.61 4.59
C VAL A 112 2.76 6.07 4.89
N LEU A 113 1.73 6.76 4.40
CA LEU A 113 0.33 6.37 4.53
C LEU A 113 -0.09 5.44 3.38
N VAL A 114 -0.70 4.30 3.74
CA VAL A 114 -1.28 3.31 2.83
C VAL A 114 -2.80 3.21 3.08
N ASP A 115 -3.49 4.32 2.86
CA ASP A 115 -4.94 4.43 3.03
C ASP A 115 -5.74 3.63 1.97
N HIS A 116 -6.98 3.33 2.33
CA HIS A 116 -7.95 2.63 1.49
C HIS A 116 -8.64 3.65 0.59
N PRO A 117 -8.54 3.54 -0.75
CA PRO A 117 -9.10 4.55 -1.64
C PRO A 117 -10.61 4.70 -1.43
N PRO A 118 -11.15 5.93 -1.52
CA PRO A 118 -12.59 6.16 -1.42
C PRO A 118 -13.32 5.47 -2.59
N ASP A 119 -14.51 4.93 -2.34
CA ASP A 119 -15.33 4.24 -3.35
C ASP A 119 -14.67 3.03 -4.04
N ALA A 120 -13.59 2.49 -3.45
CA ALA A 120 -12.98 1.25 -3.93
C ALA A 120 -13.87 0.05 -3.62
N ASP A 121 -14.01 -0.85 -4.59
CA ASP A 121 -14.54 -2.19 -4.32
C ASP A 121 -13.50 -2.96 -3.52
N VAL A 122 -13.93 -3.55 -2.41
CA VAL A 122 -13.10 -4.51 -1.68
C VAL A 122 -13.08 -5.78 -2.52
N ASP A 123 -12.07 -5.93 -3.38
CA ASP A 123 -11.90 -7.16 -4.15
C ASP A 123 -11.84 -8.33 -3.14
N GLY A 124 -12.85 -9.20 -3.17
CA GLY A 124 -13.04 -10.35 -2.27
C GLY A 124 -11.95 -11.43 -2.37
N HIS A 125 -10.85 -11.13 -3.06
CA HIS A 125 -9.63 -11.92 -3.15
C HIS A 125 -8.46 -11.26 -2.38
N GLY A 126 -8.75 -10.61 -1.25
CA GLY A 126 -7.77 -10.33 -0.21
C GLY A 126 -7.32 -11.62 0.49
N VAL A 127 -6.64 -12.51 -0.24
CA VAL A 127 -5.89 -13.62 0.34
C VAL A 127 -4.81 -13.00 1.22
N ASP A 128 -4.90 -13.24 2.53
CA ASP A 128 -3.96 -12.83 3.57
C ASP A 128 -3.35 -11.45 3.39
N ARG A 129 -4.11 -10.45 3.86
CA ARG A 129 -3.77 -9.01 3.89
C ARG A 129 -2.36 -8.69 4.40
N TYR A 130 -1.67 -9.64 5.05
CA TYR A 130 -0.31 -9.50 5.55
C TYR A 130 0.41 -10.84 5.71
N GLY A 131 0.50 -11.70 4.69
CA GLY A 131 1.49 -12.80 4.58
C GLY A 131 1.61 -13.86 5.70
N LEU A 132 0.81 -13.81 6.76
CA LEU A 132 0.96 -14.58 7.99
C LEU A 132 0.16 -15.90 8.04
N GLY A 133 -0.85 -16.07 7.18
CA GLY A 133 -1.82 -17.16 7.32
C GLY A 133 -1.46 -18.46 6.58
N GLN A 134 -0.58 -18.41 5.58
CA GLN A 134 -0.34 -19.57 4.72
C GLN A 134 0.42 -20.73 5.41
N ARG A 135 1.27 -20.43 6.42
CA ARG A 135 2.04 -21.47 7.13
C ARG A 135 1.19 -22.31 8.09
N ASP A 136 0.20 -21.71 8.73
CA ASP A 136 -0.66 -22.41 9.69
C ASP A 136 -1.76 -23.22 8.99
N ALA A 137 -2.24 -22.78 7.82
CA ALA A 137 -3.19 -23.54 7.02
C ALA A 137 -2.60 -24.88 6.52
N ASP A 138 -1.34 -24.89 6.09
CA ASP A 138 -0.64 -26.11 5.64
C ASP A 138 -0.21 -27.02 6.80
N ALA A 139 0.00 -26.47 8.00
CA ALA A 139 0.25 -27.24 9.21
C ALA A 139 -1.05 -27.88 9.73
N SER A 140 -2.15 -27.12 9.76
CA SER A 140 -3.47 -27.59 10.21
C SER A 140 -4.10 -28.57 9.21
N ALA A 141 -3.86 -28.41 7.91
CA ALA A 141 -4.26 -29.38 6.88
C ALA A 141 -3.44 -30.70 6.93
N ARG A 142 -2.19 -30.64 7.41
CA ARG A 142 -1.38 -31.84 7.71
C ARG A 142 -1.84 -32.52 9.02
N ASP A 143 -2.22 -31.74 10.02
CA ASP A 143 -2.65 -32.28 11.31
C ASP A 143 -4.08 -32.85 11.29
N ALA A 144 -4.96 -32.27 10.47
CA ALA A 144 -6.32 -32.76 10.23
C ALA A 144 -6.36 -34.08 9.44
N ARG A 145 -5.39 -34.34 8.55
CA ARG A 145 -5.27 -35.65 7.87
C ARG A 145 -4.78 -36.77 8.79
N THR A 146 -4.24 -36.45 9.96
CA THR A 146 -3.68 -37.42 10.90
C THR A 146 -4.67 -37.83 12.00
N ARG A 147 -5.87 -37.23 12.04
CA ARG A 147 -6.90 -37.53 13.05
C ARG A 147 -8.25 -37.87 12.42
N CYS A 148 -8.31 -39.00 11.71
CA CYS A 148 -9.54 -39.77 11.54
C CYS A 148 -9.26 -41.24 11.85
N GLY A 149 -9.53 -41.62 13.11
CA GLY A 149 -9.60 -42.99 13.61
C GLY A 149 -10.67 -43.07 14.70
N PRO A 150 -11.46 -44.16 14.79
CA PRO A 150 -12.81 -44.09 15.34
C PRO A 150 -12.93 -44.33 16.86
N SER A 151 -13.88 -43.58 17.44
CA SER A 151 -14.78 -43.86 18.57
C SER A 151 -14.39 -44.84 19.68
N GLY A 152 -14.45 -44.36 20.93
CA GLY A 152 -14.80 -45.20 22.09
C GLY A 152 -14.50 -44.55 23.44
N GLY A 153 -15.47 -44.57 24.37
CA GLY A 153 -15.17 -44.53 25.81
C GLY A 153 -15.82 -43.42 26.63
N ARG A 154 -16.74 -43.83 27.51
CA ARG A 154 -17.49 -43.06 28.50
C ARG A 154 -16.61 -42.48 29.62
N GLY A 155 -17.03 -41.35 30.22
CA GLY A 155 -16.56 -40.92 31.54
C GLY A 155 -17.07 -39.54 31.95
N ARG A 156 -17.94 -39.48 32.96
CA ARG A 156 -18.50 -38.26 33.59
C ARG A 156 -17.70 -37.93 34.88
N PRO A 157 -17.99 -36.84 35.63
CA PRO A 157 -17.14 -35.66 35.81
C PRO A 157 -16.49 -35.58 37.22
N ARG A 158 -15.59 -34.61 37.45
CA ARG A 158 -15.21 -34.22 38.81
C ARG A 158 -14.83 -32.74 38.92
N GLN A 159 -15.48 -32.07 39.88
CA GLN A 159 -15.26 -30.70 40.34
C GLN A 159 -13.89 -30.55 41.03
N ALA A 160 -13.31 -29.35 40.97
CA ALA A 160 -12.76 -28.66 42.14
C ALA A 160 -12.48 -27.18 41.84
N SER A 161 -12.94 -26.36 42.78
CA SER A 161 -12.81 -24.92 42.92
C SER A 161 -11.36 -24.46 43.09
N THR A 162 -11.04 -23.19 42.79
CA THR A 162 -10.45 -22.25 43.77
C THR A 162 -10.31 -20.85 43.19
N SER A 163 -10.37 -19.91 44.11
CA SER A 163 -10.66 -18.50 43.95
C SER A 163 -9.43 -17.64 43.65
N SER A 164 -9.72 -16.46 43.08
CA SER A 164 -9.09 -15.16 43.38
C SER A 164 -7.58 -15.01 43.10
N ALA A 165 -7.28 -14.28 42.02
CA ALA A 165 -6.08 -13.45 41.96
C ALA A 165 -6.34 -12.17 41.15
N ALA A 166 -6.24 -11.06 41.87
CA ALA A 166 -5.73 -9.76 41.43
C ALA A 166 -6.55 -8.93 40.41
N LEU A 167 -7.31 -8.01 41.01
CA LEU A 167 -7.37 -6.60 40.62
C LEU A 167 -5.96 -6.07 40.24
N SER A 168 -5.73 -5.84 38.95
CA SER A 168 -4.86 -4.81 38.34
C SER A 168 -4.40 -5.27 36.97
N ALA A 169 -5.33 -5.36 36.02
CA ALA A 169 -4.98 -5.23 34.62
C ALA A 169 -5.24 -3.76 34.26
N SER A 170 -4.22 -2.92 34.41
CA SER A 170 -4.13 -1.71 33.60
C SER A 170 -4.15 -2.20 32.16
N ALA A 171 -5.33 -2.16 31.55
CA ALA A 171 -5.52 -2.58 30.18
C ALA A 171 -4.68 -1.64 29.33
N ALA A 172 -3.55 -2.14 28.83
CA ALA A 172 -2.94 -1.60 27.63
C ALA A 172 -4.07 -1.37 26.61
N PRO A 173 -4.12 -0.22 25.91
CA PRO A 173 -5.21 0.07 24.98
C PRO A 173 -5.40 -1.13 24.06
N SER A 174 -6.57 -1.75 24.20
CA SER A 174 -6.88 -3.05 23.62
C SER A 174 -6.71 -2.98 22.10
N ALA A 175 -6.31 -4.08 21.46
CA ALA A 175 -6.07 -4.16 20.02
C ALA A 175 -7.22 -3.58 19.15
N ALA A 176 -8.44 -3.50 19.69
CA ALA A 176 -9.58 -2.83 19.08
C ALA A 176 -9.37 -1.33 18.75
N SER A 177 -8.58 -0.60 19.55
CA SER A 177 -8.24 0.81 19.28
C SER A 177 -7.22 0.98 18.15
N ARG A 178 -6.41 -0.06 17.86
CA ARG A 178 -5.51 -0.08 16.70
C ARG A 178 -6.28 -0.26 15.38
N SER A 179 -7.47 -0.87 15.43
CA SER A 179 -8.20 -1.34 14.26
C SER A 179 -9.38 -0.46 13.80
N SER A 180 -9.68 0.65 14.50
CA SER A 180 -10.79 1.51 14.10
C SER A 180 -10.41 2.31 12.86
N GLN A 181 -11.11 2.04 11.76
CA GLN A 181 -10.99 2.81 10.52
C GLN A 181 -11.61 4.18 10.71
N ALA A 182 -10.95 5.22 10.20
CA ALA A 182 -11.41 6.60 10.23
C ALA A 182 -11.06 7.31 8.92
N PRO A 183 -11.72 8.45 8.61
CA PRO A 183 -11.32 9.30 7.50
C PRO A 183 -9.83 9.65 7.61
N GLY A 184 -9.10 9.62 6.49
CA GLY A 184 -7.64 9.62 6.48
C GLY A 184 -6.99 10.76 7.28
N ALA A 185 -7.50 11.99 7.17
CA ALA A 185 -6.99 13.13 7.94
C ALA A 185 -7.12 12.91 9.46
N THR A 186 -8.25 12.37 9.91
CA THR A 186 -8.48 12.05 11.33
C THR A 186 -7.62 10.88 11.78
N ALA A 187 -7.47 9.84 10.95
CA ALA A 187 -6.59 8.71 11.23
C ALA A 187 -5.12 9.15 11.40
N LEU A 188 -4.64 10.08 10.56
CA LEU A 188 -3.30 10.66 10.68
C LEU A 188 -3.12 11.40 12.01
N LEU A 189 -4.11 12.18 12.47
CA LEU A 189 -4.04 12.87 13.75
C LEU A 189 -4.05 11.89 14.94
N PHE A 190 -4.76 10.77 14.84
CA PHE A 190 -4.67 9.70 15.83
C PHE A 190 -3.30 9.00 15.81
N ALA A 191 -2.70 8.80 14.64
CA ALA A 191 -1.33 8.30 14.53
C ALA A 191 -0.32 9.26 15.18
N VAL A 192 -0.46 10.57 14.95
CA VAL A 192 0.34 11.62 15.59
C VAL A 192 0.21 11.55 17.11
N ARG A 193 -1.03 11.43 17.61
CA ARG A 193 -1.29 11.26 19.04
C ARG A 193 -0.59 10.03 19.59
N ALA A 194 -0.70 8.88 18.92
CA ALA A 194 -0.09 7.62 19.36
C ALA A 194 1.44 7.70 19.48
N VAL A 195 2.13 8.38 18.55
CA VAL A 195 3.58 8.62 18.65
C VAL A 195 3.92 9.43 19.88
N TRP A 196 3.18 10.51 20.07
CA TRP A 196 3.45 11.49 21.12
C TRP A 196 3.09 10.96 22.53
N GLU A 197 2.08 10.10 22.66
CA GLU A 197 1.77 9.37 23.91
C GLU A 197 2.90 8.45 24.37
N ARG A 198 3.83 8.07 23.48
CA ARG A 198 5.03 7.28 23.84
C ARG A 198 6.21 8.12 24.32
N VAL A 199 6.23 9.42 24.04
CA VAL A 199 7.30 10.33 24.51
C VAL A 199 7.18 10.51 26.02
N ASP A 200 8.32 10.66 26.73
CA ASP A 200 8.33 10.83 28.19
C ASP A 200 7.38 11.97 28.62
N PRO A 201 6.40 11.71 29.51
CA PRO A 201 5.45 12.72 29.99
C PRO A 201 6.11 13.89 30.71
N ARG A 202 7.37 13.75 31.15
CA ARG A 202 8.15 14.80 31.80
C ARG A 202 8.73 15.82 30.83
N GLU A 203 8.69 15.56 29.53
CA GLU A 203 9.16 16.50 28.52
C GLU A 203 8.36 17.82 28.59
N PRO A 204 9.02 18.99 28.70
CA PRO A 204 8.33 20.27 28.88
C PRO A 204 7.31 20.60 27.78
N CYS A 205 7.52 20.07 26.56
CA CYS A 205 6.64 20.30 25.43
C CYS A 205 5.35 19.47 25.47
N ARG A 206 5.24 18.44 26.32
CA ARG A 206 4.12 17.49 26.28
C ARG A 206 2.76 18.15 26.38
N ALA A 207 2.56 18.96 27.40
CA ALA A 207 1.27 19.59 27.67
C ALA A 207 0.80 20.51 26.55
N ALA A 208 1.73 21.15 25.83
CA ALA A 208 1.41 21.99 24.68
C ALA A 208 1.00 21.14 23.48
N ILE A 209 1.72 20.04 23.20
CA ILE A 209 1.40 19.13 22.10
C ILE A 209 0.07 18.41 22.35
N ASP A 210 -0.17 17.88 23.56
CA ASP A 210 -1.41 17.14 23.87
C ASP A 210 -2.65 18.03 23.65
N ARG A 211 -2.56 19.29 24.04
CA ARG A 211 -3.61 20.29 23.78
C ARG A 211 -3.78 20.54 22.28
N ALA A 212 -2.68 20.82 21.57
CA ALA A 212 -2.73 21.12 20.14
C ALA A 212 -3.26 19.92 19.31
N VAL A 213 -2.93 18.69 19.70
CA VAL A 213 -3.46 17.47 19.08
C VAL A 213 -4.96 17.34 19.32
N ALA A 214 -5.43 17.54 20.55
CA ALA A 214 -6.85 17.49 20.86
C ALA A 214 -7.64 18.56 20.08
N GLU A 215 -7.14 19.80 20.03
CA GLU A 215 -7.73 20.88 19.23
C GLU A 215 -7.75 20.54 17.74
N ALA A 216 -6.69 19.95 17.20
CA ALA A 216 -6.60 19.60 15.78
C ALA A 216 -7.54 18.46 15.37
N VAL A 217 -7.78 17.49 16.25
CA VAL A 217 -8.70 16.35 15.97
C VAL A 217 -10.12 16.84 15.75
N ASP A 218 -10.62 17.70 16.64
CA ASP A 218 -12.00 18.20 16.60
C ASP A 218 -12.16 19.54 15.85
N GLY A 219 -11.03 20.19 15.53
CA GLY A 219 -10.98 21.55 14.97
C GLY A 219 -11.00 21.64 13.46
N ALA A 220 -10.65 22.81 12.94
CA ALA A 220 -10.55 23.14 11.52
C ALA A 220 -9.09 23.10 11.02
N ASP A 221 -8.89 23.42 9.74
CA ASP A 221 -7.58 23.40 9.06
C ASP A 221 -6.53 24.25 9.79
N ALA A 222 -6.95 25.41 10.32
CA ALA A 222 -6.08 26.30 11.09
C ALA A 222 -5.52 25.63 12.37
N ASP A 223 -6.26 24.69 12.95
CA ASP A 223 -5.83 23.98 14.16
C ASP A 223 -4.79 22.90 13.84
N VAL A 224 -4.89 22.25 12.66
CA VAL A 224 -3.86 21.33 12.17
C VAL A 224 -2.57 22.08 11.82
N LEU A 225 -2.67 23.26 11.20
CA LEU A 225 -1.50 24.10 10.93
C LEU A 225 -0.84 24.60 12.23
N ARG A 226 -1.63 24.98 13.23
CA ARG A 226 -1.10 25.32 14.55
C ARG A 226 -0.40 24.15 15.22
N LEU A 227 -0.95 22.94 15.13
CA LEU A 227 -0.28 21.74 15.60
C LEU A 227 1.07 21.54 14.90
N LEU A 228 1.16 21.74 13.58
CA LEU A 228 2.41 21.66 12.84
C LEU A 228 3.45 22.68 13.34
N GLU A 229 3.04 23.92 13.57
CA GLU A 229 3.89 24.98 14.13
C GLU A 229 4.41 24.61 15.53
N VAL A 230 3.52 24.14 16.41
CA VAL A 230 3.88 23.68 17.76
C VAL A 230 4.89 22.56 17.70
N VAL A 231 4.64 21.52 16.88
CA VAL A 231 5.54 20.37 16.73
C VAL A 231 6.92 20.80 16.23
N ARG A 232 6.98 21.63 15.18
CA ARG A 232 8.26 22.13 14.63
C ARG A 232 9.03 23.00 15.62
N ALA A 233 8.34 23.72 16.50
CA ALA A 233 8.98 24.53 17.54
C ALA A 233 9.55 23.72 18.71
N THR A 234 9.12 22.47 18.91
CA THR A 234 9.54 21.66 20.07
C THR A 234 11.00 21.20 20.03
N GLY A 235 11.55 20.99 18.84
CA GLY A 235 12.94 20.60 18.66
C GLY A 235 13.27 20.22 17.22
N PRO A 236 14.56 20.16 16.87
CA PRO A 236 14.98 19.74 15.54
C PRO A 236 14.67 18.25 15.31
N PRO A 237 14.28 17.84 14.09
CA PRO A 237 14.07 16.44 13.76
C PRO A 237 15.35 15.62 13.99
N ARG A 238 15.16 14.36 14.39
CA ARG A 238 16.24 13.39 14.60
C ARG A 238 15.95 12.11 13.81
N PRO A 239 16.97 11.52 13.17
CA PRO A 239 16.77 10.30 12.37
C PRO A 239 16.28 9.16 13.27
N VAL A 240 15.34 8.37 12.77
CA VAL A 240 14.97 7.11 13.40
C VAL A 240 16.11 6.13 13.13
N ARG A 241 16.84 5.75 14.17
CA ARG A 241 17.90 4.74 14.06
C ARG A 241 17.43 3.45 14.71
N TRP A 242 17.10 2.48 13.87
CA TRP A 242 16.92 1.10 14.27
C TRP A 242 17.70 0.20 13.32
N ASP A 243 18.07 -1.00 13.76
CA ASP A 243 18.66 -1.98 12.84
C ASP A 243 17.56 -2.43 11.86
N PRO A 244 17.64 -2.20 10.55
CA PRO A 244 16.63 -2.75 9.64
C PRO A 244 16.56 -4.28 9.83
N PRO A 245 15.37 -4.90 9.71
CA PRO A 245 15.29 -6.36 9.64
C PRO A 245 16.29 -6.88 8.61
N ARG A 246 16.98 -7.98 8.92
CA ARG A 246 17.91 -8.56 7.95
C ARG A 246 17.13 -8.94 6.70
N ASP A 247 17.52 -8.37 5.58
CA ASP A 247 17.04 -8.84 4.29
C ASP A 247 17.57 -10.26 4.06
N ASP A 248 16.68 -11.24 4.16
CA ASP A 248 16.95 -12.58 3.67
C ASP A 248 16.88 -12.55 2.14
N PHE A 249 17.87 -11.93 1.50
CA PHE A 249 18.01 -11.93 0.05
C PHE A 249 18.27 -13.37 -0.41
N VAL A 250 17.22 -14.05 -0.87
CA VAL A 250 17.36 -15.23 -1.70
C VAL A 250 17.67 -14.72 -3.10
N PHE A 251 18.95 -14.72 -3.46
CA PHE A 251 19.37 -14.49 -4.84
C PHE A 251 18.83 -15.62 -5.71
N VAL A 252 17.67 -15.40 -6.33
CA VAL A 252 17.14 -16.28 -7.35
C VAL A 252 18.06 -16.12 -8.56
N ALA A 253 18.68 -17.21 -9.01
CA ALA A 253 19.44 -17.21 -10.25
C ALA A 253 18.54 -16.64 -11.37
N PRO A 254 19.07 -15.77 -12.26
CA PRO A 254 18.29 -15.20 -13.35
C PRO A 254 17.50 -16.32 -14.03
N GLN A 255 16.17 -16.24 -14.00
CA GLN A 255 15.35 -17.12 -14.81
C GLN A 255 15.73 -16.81 -16.25
N GLU A 256 16.38 -17.76 -16.93
CA GLU A 256 16.61 -17.63 -18.36
C GLU A 256 15.24 -17.34 -19.00
N PRO A 257 15.10 -16.23 -19.74
CA PRO A 257 13.84 -15.92 -20.37
C PRO A 257 13.43 -17.13 -21.20
N ALA A 258 12.25 -17.67 -20.91
CA ALA A 258 11.73 -18.82 -21.64
C ALA A 258 11.85 -18.50 -23.14
N SER A 259 12.57 -19.37 -23.88
CA SER A 259 12.77 -19.20 -25.31
C SER A 259 11.42 -18.88 -25.94
N PRO A 260 11.27 -17.72 -26.62
CA PRO A 260 9.97 -17.31 -27.11
C PRO A 260 9.47 -18.39 -28.06
N GLY A 261 8.34 -19.02 -27.71
CA GLY A 261 7.61 -19.85 -28.66
C GLY A 261 7.20 -19.00 -29.88
N LEU A 262 6.74 -19.64 -30.95
CA LEU A 262 6.32 -18.97 -32.19
C LEU A 262 5.43 -17.74 -31.96
N ALA A 263 4.54 -17.78 -30.96
CA ALA A 263 3.67 -16.67 -30.58
C ALA A 263 4.43 -15.47 -29.97
N GLY A 264 5.49 -15.71 -29.18
CA GLY A 264 6.34 -14.66 -28.61
C GLY A 264 7.18 -13.96 -29.68
N VAL A 265 7.68 -14.72 -30.65
CA VAL A 265 8.38 -14.19 -31.83
C VAL A 265 7.43 -13.30 -32.64
N LEU A 266 6.21 -13.76 -32.92
CA LEU A 266 5.18 -12.99 -33.62
C LEU A 266 4.80 -11.69 -32.89
N ARG A 267 4.61 -11.74 -31.56
CA ARG A 267 4.34 -10.55 -30.75
C ARG A 267 5.50 -9.56 -30.81
N GLN A 268 6.74 -10.04 -30.68
CA GLN A 268 7.92 -9.21 -30.76
C GLN A 268 8.06 -8.53 -32.14
N PHE A 269 7.73 -9.23 -33.23
CA PHE A 269 7.70 -8.63 -34.57
C PHE A 269 6.62 -7.55 -34.73
N VAL A 270 5.48 -7.70 -34.05
CA VAL A 270 4.39 -6.72 -34.06
C VAL A 270 4.75 -5.48 -33.24
N GLU A 271 5.35 -5.67 -32.07
CA GLU A 271 5.70 -4.60 -31.12
C GLU A 271 6.96 -3.83 -31.54
N ASP A 272 8.03 -4.52 -31.96
CA ASP A 272 9.32 -3.89 -32.28
C ASP A 272 9.43 -3.40 -33.75
N GLY A 273 8.53 -3.87 -34.62
CA GLY A 273 8.57 -3.62 -36.06
C GLY A 273 9.69 -4.38 -36.78
N VAL A 274 9.59 -4.44 -38.12
CA VAL A 274 10.57 -5.16 -38.94
C VAL A 274 11.71 -4.21 -39.30
N ARG A 275 12.96 -4.62 -39.05
CA ARG A 275 14.15 -3.90 -39.54
C ARG A 275 14.35 -4.21 -41.03
N VAL A 276 14.18 -3.20 -41.88
CA VAL A 276 14.46 -3.30 -43.31
C VAL A 276 15.82 -2.65 -43.58
N GLY A 277 16.77 -3.42 -44.14
CA GLY A 277 18.07 -2.88 -44.57
C GLY A 277 19.01 -2.42 -43.44
N GLY A 278 18.91 -3.02 -42.24
CA GLY A 278 19.86 -2.79 -41.13
C GLY A 278 19.73 -1.46 -40.38
N ALA A 279 19.11 -0.42 -40.96
CA ALA A 279 19.08 0.93 -40.36
C ALA A 279 17.67 1.47 -40.04
N VAL A 280 16.60 0.95 -40.65
CA VAL A 280 15.26 1.55 -40.53
C VAL A 280 14.28 0.56 -39.91
N ARG A 281 13.70 0.94 -38.75
CA ARG A 281 12.57 0.22 -38.13
C ARG A 281 11.27 0.69 -38.80
N VAL A 282 10.58 -0.23 -39.45
CA VAL A 282 9.26 0.06 -40.04
C VAL A 282 8.18 -0.58 -39.16
N PRO A 283 7.28 0.21 -38.55
CA PRO A 283 6.18 -0.34 -37.78
C PRO A 283 5.28 -1.19 -38.68
N MET A 284 4.87 -2.37 -38.19
CA MET A 284 4.13 -3.41 -38.94
C MET A 284 2.91 -2.86 -39.69
N ARG A 285 2.20 -1.89 -39.09
CA ARG A 285 1.04 -1.22 -39.70
C ARG A 285 1.38 -0.56 -41.05
N ARG A 286 2.59 -0.02 -41.21
CA ARG A 286 3.03 0.62 -42.47
C ARG A 286 3.39 -0.41 -43.55
N LEU A 287 3.93 -1.58 -43.17
CA LEU A 287 4.19 -2.68 -44.10
C LEU A 287 2.88 -3.27 -44.64
N LEU A 288 1.90 -3.47 -43.76
CA LEU A 288 0.58 -3.98 -44.13
C LEU A 288 -0.13 -3.03 -45.09
N VAL A 289 -0.13 -1.73 -44.79
CA VAL A 289 -0.69 -0.70 -45.69
C VAL A 289 0.07 -0.68 -47.02
N GLY A 290 1.39 -0.76 -47.01
CA GLY A 290 2.20 -0.80 -48.24
C GLY A 290 1.89 -2.01 -49.12
N ALA A 291 1.75 -3.20 -48.53
CA ALA A 291 1.40 -4.42 -49.26
C ALA A 291 -0.01 -4.34 -49.87
N VAL A 292 -0.99 -3.82 -49.13
CA VAL A 292 -2.36 -3.62 -49.62
C VAL A 292 -2.39 -2.63 -50.78
N VAL A 293 -1.68 -1.50 -50.65
CA VAL A 293 -1.58 -0.50 -51.73
C VAL A 293 -0.93 -1.10 -52.96
N LEU A 294 0.18 -1.82 -52.81
CA LEU A 294 0.87 -2.47 -53.92
C LEU A 294 -0.03 -3.50 -54.62
N ALA A 295 -0.73 -4.35 -53.85
CA ALA A 295 -1.67 -5.32 -54.39
C ALA A 295 -2.82 -4.64 -55.14
N GLY A 296 -3.36 -3.53 -54.60
CA GLY A 296 -4.37 -2.71 -55.26
C GLY A 296 -3.88 -2.09 -56.57
N VAL A 297 -2.65 -1.57 -56.60
CA VAL A 297 -2.02 -1.01 -57.82
C VAL A 297 -1.79 -2.09 -58.88
N VAL A 298 -1.31 -3.27 -58.49
CA VAL A 298 -1.11 -4.40 -59.41
C VAL A 298 -2.46 -4.88 -59.95
N ALA A 299 -3.47 -5.03 -59.11
CA ALA A 299 -4.82 -5.40 -59.54
C ALA A 299 -5.39 -4.37 -60.52
N ALA A 300 -5.29 -3.07 -60.20
CA ALA A 300 -5.73 -1.98 -61.08
C ALA A 300 -4.97 -1.98 -62.42
N GLY A 301 -3.66 -2.23 -62.40
CA GLY A 301 -2.84 -2.35 -63.61
C GLY A 301 -3.23 -3.54 -64.48
N VAL A 302 -3.50 -4.70 -63.88
CA VAL A 302 -3.99 -5.90 -64.59
C VAL A 302 -5.38 -5.66 -65.18
N PHE A 303 -6.27 -4.97 -64.46
CA PHE A 303 -7.58 -4.58 -64.99
C PHE A 303 -7.49 -3.55 -66.12
N ALA A 304 -6.55 -2.59 -66.05
CA ALA A 304 -6.32 -1.63 -67.12
C ALA A 304 -5.72 -2.28 -68.38
N LEU A 305 -4.91 -3.33 -68.23
CA LEU A 305 -4.35 -4.11 -69.34
C LEU A 305 -5.34 -5.13 -69.93
N ARG A 306 -6.39 -5.49 -69.18
CA ARG A 306 -7.55 -6.27 -69.65
C ARG A 306 -8.74 -5.35 -69.96
N GLY A 307 -8.52 -4.35 -70.81
CA GLY A 307 -9.59 -3.50 -71.32
C GLY A 307 -10.76 -4.33 -71.90
N PRO A 308 -11.99 -3.76 -71.91
CA PRO A 308 -13.21 -4.49 -72.27
C PRO A 308 -13.15 -4.93 -73.74
N GLY A 309 -12.97 -6.23 -73.95
CA GLY A 309 -13.19 -6.91 -75.22
C GLY A 309 -14.63 -7.39 -75.32
#